data_AF-A0A165GWX5-F1
#
_entry.id   AF-A0A165GWX5-F1
#
_cell.length_a   1.000
_cell.length_b   1.000
_cell.length_c   1.000
_cell.angle_alpha   90.00
_cell.angle_beta   90.00
_cell.angle_gamma   90.00
#
_symmetry.space_group_name_H-M   'P 1'
#
loop_
_entity.id
_entity.type
_entity.pdbx_description
1 polymer ?
#
loop_
_entity_poly.entity_id
_entity_poly.type
_entity_poly.pdbx_seq_one_letter_code
_entity_poly.pdbx_strand_id
1 'polypeptide(L)' 'QKHELDFPILSRMARDFLAIPASSVSVERLFSAAGLLTTRERSSLSADTIRECMCTKMWIRQGL' A
#
# COMPACT_ATOMS: atom_id res chain seq x y z
N GLN A 1 14.70 10.22 10.59
CA GLN A 1 15.28 9.51 11.74
C GLN A 1 16.33 10.32 12.50
N LYS A 2 16.95 11.37 11.93
CA LYS A 2 18.07 12.09 12.58
C LYS A 2 17.74 12.80 13.91
N HIS A 3 16.48 13.15 14.16
CA HIS A 3 16.04 13.86 15.39
C HIS A 3 15.12 13.01 16.29
N GLU A 4 15.06 11.70 16.04
CA GLU A 4 14.14 10.81 16.78
C GLU A 4 14.54 10.67 18.26
N LEU A 5 15.84 10.67 18.54
CA LEU A 5 16.41 10.58 19.88
C LEU A 5 16.30 11.90 20.66
N ASP A 6 16.39 13.04 19.96
CA ASP A 6 16.28 14.36 20.58
C ASP A 6 14.84 14.71 20.97
N PHE A 7 13.87 14.17 20.21
CA PHE A 7 12.44 14.41 20.44
C PHE A 7 11.63 13.10 20.39
N PRO A 8 11.76 12.20 21.37
CA PRO A 8 11.15 10.86 21.32
C PRO A 8 9.61 10.89 21.29
N ILE A 9 9.00 11.88 21.95
CA ILE A 9 7.54 12.03 21.96
C ILE A 9 7.05 12.62 20.63
N LEU A 10 7.68 13.70 20.16
CA LEU A 10 7.30 14.37 18.91
C LEU A 10 7.54 13.48 17.69
N SER A 11 8.63 12.71 17.68
CA SER A 11 8.93 11.77 16.60
C SER A 11 7.92 10.62 16.54
N ARG A 12 7.38 10.18 17.68
CA ARG A 12 6.27 9.22 17.72
C ARG A 12 5.00 9.82 17.14
N MET A 13 4.61 11.02 17.58
CA MET A 13 3.46 11.72 17.02
C MET A 13 3.62 11.96 15.52
N ALA A 14 4.79 12.42 15.07
CA ALA A 14 5.06 12.67 13.67
C ALA A 14 4.93 11.39 12.83
N ARG A 15 5.35 10.23 13.35
CA ARG A 15 5.09 8.96 12.67
C ARG A 15 3.62 8.64 12.59
N ASP A 16 2.87 8.80 13.68
CA ASP A 16 1.44 8.48 13.70
C ASP A 16 0.65 9.39 12.74
N PHE A 17 0.97 10.68 12.70
CA PHE A 17 0.27 11.66 11.85
C PHE A 17 0.72 11.64 10.39
N LEU A 18 2.02 11.45 10.11
CA LEU A 18 2.57 11.51 8.75
C LEU A 18 2.64 10.15 8.07
N ALA A 19 2.38 9.05 8.77
CA ALA A 19 2.24 7.73 8.14
C ALA A 19 1.02 7.66 7.22
N ILE A 20 0.00 8.50 7.47
CA ILE A 20 -1.17 8.60 6.60
C ILE A 20 -0.74 9.39 5.36
N PRO A 21 -0.81 8.80 4.16
CA PRO A 21 -0.51 9.54 2.93
C PRO A 21 -1.48 10.72 2.82
N ALA A 22 -0.95 11.91 2.53
CA ALA A 22 -1.73 13.14 2.39
C ALA A 22 -2.74 13.11 1.22
N SER A 23 -2.71 12.05 0.40
CA SER A 23 -3.54 11.91 -0.80
C SER A 23 -3.94 10.45 -1.02
N SER A 24 -5.09 10.26 -1.66
CA SER A 24 -5.63 8.97 -2.11
C SER A 24 -4.86 8.32 -3.26
N VAL A 25 -3.83 8.98 -3.82
CA VAL A 25 -3.07 8.50 -4.98
C VAL A 25 -2.53 7.07 -4.81
N SER A 26 -2.15 6.67 -3.60
CA SER A 26 -1.70 5.31 -3.32
C SER A 26 -2.83 4.28 -3.47
N VAL A 27 -4.01 4.62 -3.00
CA VAL A 27 -5.23 3.81 -3.07
C VAL A 27 -5.78 3.76 -4.49
N GLU A 28 -5.80 4.90 -5.19
CA GLU A 28 -6.22 4.99 -6.60
C GLU A 28 -5.30 4.18 -7.52
N ARG A 29 -3.99 4.20 -7.27
CA ARG A 29 -3.04 3.34 -8.00
C ARG A 29 -3.31 1.86 -7.76
N LEU A 30 -3.65 1.49 -6.52
CA LEU A 30 -3.99 0.11 -6.18
C LEU A 30 -5.28 -0.33 -6.89
N PHE A 31 -6.32 0.50 -6.88
CA PHE A 31 -7.57 0.23 -7.60
C PHE A 31 -7.40 0.22 -9.12
N SER A 32 -6.55 1.08 -9.68
CA SER A 32 -6.24 1.07 -11.11
C SER A 32 -5.52 -0.23 -11.52
N ALA A 33 -4.54 -0.67 -10.73
CA ALA A 33 -3.88 -1.96 -10.93
C ALA A 33 -4.86 -3.14 -10.79
N ALA A 34 -5.83 -3.03 -9.87
CA ALA A 34 -6.93 -3.98 -9.75
C ALA A 34 -7.82 -4.04 -10.96
N GLY A 35 -8.29 -2.88 -11.43
CA GLY A 35 -9.06 -2.79 -12.67
C GLY A 35 -8.32 -3.43 -13.84
N LEU A 36 -7.01 -3.16 -13.97
CA LEU A 36 -6.21 -3.77 -15.02
C LEU A 36 -6.12 -5.29 -14.91
N LEU A 37 -5.94 -5.85 -13.71
CA LEU A 37 -5.93 -7.31 -13.50
C LEU A 37 -7.29 -7.93 -13.84
N THR A 38 -8.39 -7.32 -13.41
CA THR A 38 -9.75 -7.78 -13.74
C THR A 38 -10.05 -7.70 -15.24
N THR A 39 -9.63 -6.63 -15.92
CA THR A 39 -9.92 -6.40 -17.34
C THR A 39 -8.97 -7.18 -18.26
N ARG A 40 -7.70 -7.35 -17.90
CA ARG A 40 -6.67 -7.94 -18.77
C ARG A 40 -6.50 -9.45 -18.59
N GLU A 41 -6.69 -9.97 -17.37
CA GLU A 41 -6.31 -11.35 -17.01
C GLU A 41 -7.48 -12.29 -16.74
N ARG A 42 -8.71 -11.97 -17.18
CA ARG A 42 -9.94 -12.80 -17.25
C ARG A 42 -11.09 -12.22 -16.41
N SER A 43 -12.24 -12.07 -17.05
CA SER A 43 -13.57 -11.97 -16.42
C SER A 43 -13.97 -13.19 -15.56
N SER A 44 -13.04 -14.12 -15.30
CA SER A 44 -13.25 -15.40 -14.60
C SER A 44 -12.42 -15.55 -13.32
N LEU A 45 -11.57 -14.57 -12.95
CA LEU A 45 -10.90 -14.61 -11.66
C LEU A 45 -11.87 -14.16 -10.56
N SER A 46 -11.90 -14.90 -9.45
CA SER A 46 -12.65 -14.46 -8.27
C SER A 46 -11.96 -13.24 -7.64
N ALA A 47 -12.75 -12.42 -6.95
CA ALA A 47 -12.24 -11.27 -6.23
C ALA A 47 -11.14 -11.65 -5.22
N ASP A 48 -11.26 -12.82 -4.59
CA ASP A 48 -10.25 -13.36 -3.68
C ASP A 48 -8.91 -13.63 -4.38
N THR A 49 -8.92 -14.24 -5.56
CA THR A 49 -7.68 -14.50 -6.31
C THR A 49 -6.97 -13.20 -6.71
N ILE A 50 -7.74 -12.16 -7.07
CA ILE A 50 -7.20 -10.84 -7.42
C ILE A 50 -6.53 -10.19 -6.20
N ARG A 51 -7.18 -10.29 -5.04
CA ARG A 51 -6.64 -9.79 -3.76
C ARG A 51 -5.32 -10.48 -3.41
N GLU A 52 -5.30 -11.81 -3.43
CA GLU A 52 -4.09 -12.59 -3.12
C GLU A 52 -2.95 -12.22 -4.06
N CYS A 53 -3.21 -12.14 -5.38
CA CYS A 53 -2.20 -11.74 -6.36
C CYS A 53 -1.61 -10.35 -6.07
N MET A 54 -2.44 -9.38 -5.68
CA MET A 54 -1.95 -8.04 -5.30
C MET A 54 -1.13 -8.06 -4.02
N CYS A 55 -1.61 -8.75 -2.99
CA CYS A 55 -0.92 -8.88 -1.72
C CYS A 55 0.45 -9.53 -1.93
N THR A 56 0.51 -10.67 -2.63
CA THR A 56 1.77 -11.34 -2.96
C THR A 56 2.70 -10.43 -3.77
N LYS A 57 2.19 -9.73 -4.80
CA LYS A 57 3.00 -8.80 -5.59
C LYS A 57 3.52 -7.62 -4.77
N MET A 58 2.72 -7.09 -3.85
CA MET A 58 3.14 -5.99 -2.98
C MET A 58 4.19 -6.46 -1.97
N TRP A 59 4.00 -7.63 -1.38
CA TRP A 59 4.92 -8.24 -0.43
C TRP A 59 6.28 -8.54 -1.03
N ILE A 60 6.32 -9.16 -2.22
CA ILE A 60 7.57 -9.39 -2.97
C ILE A 60 8.30 -8.06 -3.25
N ARG A 61 7.56 -7.00 -3.59
CA ARG A 61 8.16 -5.68 -3.82
C ARG A 61 8.68 -5.01 -2.55
N GLN A 62 8.13 -5.34 -1.38
CA GLN A 62 8.61 -4.83 -0.09
C GLN A 62 9.73 -5.67 0.51
N GLY A 63 10.11 -6.80 -0.11
CA GLY A 63 11.25 -7.62 0.30
C GLY A 63 10.90 -8.79 1.23
N LEU A 64 9.66 -9.29 1.18
CA LEU A 64 9.37 -10.70 1.48
C LEU A 64 9.89 -11.57 0.33
#